data_AF-A0A9D2PYJ9-F1
#
_entry.id   AF-A0A9D2PYJ9-F1
#
_cell.length_a   1.000
_cell.length_b   1.000
_cell.length_c   1.000
_cell.angle_alpha   90.00
_cell.angle_beta   90.00
_cell.angle_gamma   90.00
#
_symmetry.space_group_name_H-M   'P 1'
#
loop_
_entity.id
_entity.type
_entity.pdbx_description
1 polymer ?
#
loop_
_entity_poly.entity_id
_entity_poly.type
_entity_poly.pdbx_seq_one_letter_code
_entity_poly.pdbx_strand_id
1 'polypeptide(L)'
;MRYRIGFWIGPAPVDDESACADLHTRMHTSGQFVDSPAAEQPPCPRIARFAEAVLAEFPADPLDDRSPWKYSDTAEDALGETFTPVLRGPNRRVIGRLAQLAHEHGLQAFDLAAHRILHVRDVLEHEDGPLMSGPLGGGWDEPEDFACRGPEIARERLGLAPTDHVRAVAGAEEG
;
A
#
# COMPACT_ATOMS: atom_id res chain seq x y z
N MET A 1 10.27 12.81 -2.52
CA MET A 1 9.99 11.51 -3.17
C MET A 1 8.59 11.06 -2.77
N ARG A 2 7.86 10.37 -3.65
CA ARG A 2 6.54 9.78 -3.36
C ARG A 2 6.75 8.34 -2.90
N TYR A 3 6.10 7.93 -1.82
CA TYR A 3 6.18 6.57 -1.30
C TYR A 3 4.77 6.10 -0.99
N ARG A 4 4.30 5.04 -1.65
CA ARG A 4 2.96 4.49 -1.47
C ARG A 4 3.01 3.30 -0.53
N ILE A 5 2.08 3.28 0.43
CA ILE A 5 1.89 2.17 1.35
C ILE A 5 0.43 1.71 1.27
N GLY A 6 0.20 0.42 1.39
CA GLY A 6 -1.13 -0.16 1.31
C GLY A 6 -1.47 -0.93 2.57
N PHE A 7 -2.70 -0.75 3.04
CA PHE A 7 -3.28 -1.49 4.14
C PHE A 7 -4.59 -2.10 3.71
N TRP A 8 -4.87 -3.33 4.15
CA TRP A 8 -6.13 -3.98 3.83
C TRP A 8 -6.56 -5.01 4.87
N ILE A 9 -7.84 -5.35 4.81
CA ILE A 9 -8.43 -6.43 5.60
C ILE A 9 -8.29 -7.75 4.83
N GLY A 10 -7.69 -8.74 5.47
CA GLY A 10 -7.57 -10.06 4.87
C GLY A 10 -6.75 -11.02 5.72
N PRO A 11 -6.75 -12.31 5.33
CA PRO A 11 -5.82 -13.27 5.90
C PRO A 11 -4.37 -12.82 5.67
N ALA A 12 -3.45 -13.34 6.48
CA ALA A 12 -2.03 -13.15 6.23
C ALA A 12 -1.69 -13.75 4.86
N PRO A 13 -1.11 -12.97 3.93
CA PRO A 13 -0.66 -13.49 2.65
C PRO A 13 0.48 -14.49 2.84
N VAL A 14 0.64 -15.40 1.89
CA VAL A 14 1.62 -16.50 1.96
C VAL A 14 3.02 -15.99 1.65
N ASP A 15 3.11 -15.00 0.75
CA ASP A 15 4.32 -14.37 0.26
C ASP A 15 4.02 -12.94 -0.24
N ASP A 16 5.07 -12.22 -0.62
CA ASP A 16 4.98 -10.84 -1.07
C ASP A 16 4.22 -10.67 -2.40
N GLU A 17 4.32 -11.66 -3.31
CA GLU A 17 3.62 -11.61 -4.60
C GLU A 17 2.10 -11.80 -4.41
N SER A 18 1.68 -12.75 -3.57
CA SER A 18 0.28 -12.94 -3.20
C SER A 18 -0.26 -11.75 -2.43
N ALA A 19 0.53 -11.13 -1.55
CA ALA A 19 0.16 -9.88 -0.87
C ALA A 19 -0.09 -8.74 -1.87
N CYS A 20 0.81 -8.58 -2.84
CA CYS A 20 0.68 -7.59 -3.89
C CYS A 20 -0.61 -7.83 -4.71
N ALA A 21 -0.87 -9.07 -5.12
CA ALA A 21 -2.10 -9.42 -5.84
C ALA A 21 -3.36 -9.15 -5.01
N ASP A 22 -3.35 -9.53 -3.73
CA ASP A 22 -4.48 -9.34 -2.82
C ASP A 22 -4.83 -7.87 -2.60
N LEU A 23 -3.82 -7.02 -2.45
CA LEU A 23 -4.01 -5.58 -2.34
C LEU A 23 -4.60 -5.02 -3.66
N HIS A 24 -3.99 -5.32 -4.80
CA HIS A 24 -4.43 -4.82 -6.10
C HIS A 24 -5.86 -5.28 -6.46
N THR A 25 -6.22 -6.54 -6.15
CA THR A 25 -7.59 -7.03 -6.33
C THR A 25 -8.59 -6.19 -5.54
N ARG A 26 -8.26 -5.82 -4.30
CA ARG A 26 -9.12 -5.01 -3.45
C ARG A 26 -9.21 -3.57 -3.92
N MET A 27 -8.08 -2.96 -4.29
CA MET A 27 -8.04 -1.61 -4.88
C MET A 27 -8.92 -1.51 -6.14
N HIS A 28 -8.87 -2.53 -7.01
CA HIS A 28 -9.75 -2.60 -8.18
C HIS A 28 -11.22 -2.69 -7.78
N THR A 29 -11.53 -3.55 -6.82
CA THR A 29 -12.89 -3.78 -6.35
C THR A 29 -13.47 -2.56 -5.64
N SER A 30 -12.64 -1.78 -4.93
CA SER A 30 -13.05 -0.56 -4.22
C SER A 30 -13.09 0.70 -5.08
N GLY A 31 -12.76 0.60 -6.37
CA GLY A 31 -12.82 1.72 -7.32
C GLY A 31 -11.63 2.67 -7.26
N GLN A 32 -10.50 2.28 -6.65
CA GLN A 32 -9.33 3.16 -6.44
C GLN A 32 -8.49 3.45 -7.70
N PHE A 33 -8.77 2.79 -8.83
CA PHE A 33 -8.09 3.09 -10.08
C PHE A 33 -8.91 4.06 -10.93
N VAL A 34 -8.25 5.05 -11.53
CA VAL A 34 -8.87 6.10 -12.35
C VAL A 34 -9.75 5.52 -13.47
N ASP A 35 -9.35 4.39 -14.05
CA ASP A 35 -10.08 3.70 -15.13
C ASP A 35 -10.87 2.47 -14.62
N SER A 36 -11.09 2.36 -13.31
CA SER A 36 -11.87 1.26 -12.76
C SER A 36 -13.33 1.39 -13.21
N PRO A 37 -13.94 0.33 -13.76
CA PRO A 37 -15.38 0.32 -14.03
C PRO A 37 -16.20 0.25 -12.73
N ALA A 38 -15.57 -0.06 -11.59
CA ALA A 38 -16.21 -0.08 -10.28
C ALA A 38 -16.31 1.33 -9.71
N ALA A 39 -17.49 1.68 -9.19
CA ALA A 39 -17.66 2.92 -8.43
C ALA A 39 -16.85 2.86 -7.13
N GLU A 40 -16.33 4.02 -6.70
CA GLU A 40 -15.68 4.16 -5.41
C GLU A 40 -16.59 3.71 -4.28
N GLN A 41 -16.09 2.80 -3.44
CA GLN A 41 -16.83 2.30 -2.29
C GLN A 41 -16.39 3.05 -1.03
N PRO A 42 -17.34 3.52 -0.20
CA PRO A 42 -16.97 4.09 1.09
C PRO A 42 -16.18 3.08 1.94
N PRO A 43 -15.28 3.55 2.82
CA PRO A 43 -14.49 2.65 3.65
C PRO A 43 -15.41 1.85 4.58
N CYS A 44 -15.12 0.56 4.72
CA CYS A 44 -15.83 -0.26 5.69
C CYS A 44 -15.48 0.20 7.12
N PRO A 45 -16.31 -0.12 8.13
CA PRO A 45 -16.12 0.41 9.49
C PRO A 45 -14.77 0.11 10.13
N ARG A 46 -14.06 -0.95 9.70
CA ARG A 46 -12.72 -1.26 10.23
C ARG A 46 -11.63 -0.43 9.56
N ILE A 47 -11.72 -0.21 8.25
CA ILE A 47 -10.83 0.71 7.52
C ILE A 47 -11.02 2.14 8.01
N ALA A 48 -12.27 2.61 8.15
CA ALA A 48 -12.55 3.95 8.65
C ALA A 48 -11.90 4.20 10.02
N ARG A 49 -12.09 3.28 10.97
CA ARG A 49 -11.46 3.36 12.29
C ARG A 49 -9.93 3.33 12.25
N PHE A 50 -9.35 2.56 11.34
CA PHE A 50 -7.91 2.52 11.17
C PHE A 50 -7.38 3.84 10.58
N ALA A 51 -8.03 4.37 9.54
CA ALA A 51 -7.68 5.67 8.97
C ALA A 51 -7.81 6.81 9.99
N GLU A 52 -8.87 6.80 10.80
CA GLU A 52 -9.04 7.74 11.92
C GLU A 52 -7.90 7.66 12.93
N ALA A 53 -7.50 6.45 13.35
CA ALA A 53 -6.38 6.27 14.27
C ALA A 53 -5.05 6.76 13.68
N VAL A 54 -4.81 6.47 12.40
CA VAL A 54 -3.64 6.97 11.66
C VAL A 54 -3.64 8.50 11.61
N LEU A 55 -4.77 9.13 11.28
CA LEU A 55 -4.87 10.58 11.14
C LEU A 55 -4.84 11.32 12.49
N ALA A 56 -5.18 10.65 13.59
CA ALA A 56 -5.01 11.19 14.93
C ALA A 56 -3.53 11.31 15.32
N GLU A 57 -2.69 10.34 14.95
CA GLU A 57 -1.24 10.37 15.19
C GLU A 57 -0.50 11.23 14.16
N PHE A 58 -0.93 11.15 12.91
CA PHE A 58 -0.32 11.79 11.75
C PHE A 58 -1.37 12.62 10.99
N PRO A 59 -1.61 13.89 11.36
CA PRO A 59 -2.66 14.68 10.74
C PRO A 59 -2.45 14.92 9.25
N ALA A 60 -3.53 14.96 8.48
CA ALA A 60 -3.56 15.37 7.06
C ALA A 60 -3.49 16.90 6.88
N ASP A 61 -2.69 17.57 7.71
CA ASP A 61 -2.45 19.01 7.64
C ASP A 61 -0.98 19.26 7.23
N PRO A 62 -0.73 19.84 6.04
CA PRO A 62 0.63 20.12 5.59
C PRO A 62 1.38 21.16 6.44
N LEU A 63 0.69 21.85 7.35
CA LEU A 63 1.28 22.78 8.33
C LEU A 63 1.63 22.12 9.67
N ASP A 64 1.18 20.89 9.92
CA ASP A 64 1.56 20.13 11.12
C ASP A 64 2.88 19.39 10.85
N ASP A 65 3.88 19.63 11.69
CA ASP A 65 5.22 19.01 11.58
C ASP A 65 5.18 17.47 11.68
N ARG A 66 4.12 16.90 12.25
CA ARG A 66 3.92 15.45 12.31
C ARG A 66 3.45 14.87 10.98
N SER A 67 2.92 15.69 10.06
CA SER A 67 2.28 15.23 8.84
C SER A 67 3.29 14.61 7.86
N PRO A 68 3.27 13.28 7.66
CA PRO A 68 4.17 12.64 6.72
C PRO A 68 3.60 12.61 5.30
N TRP A 69 2.39 13.11 5.09
CA TRP A 69 1.61 12.87 3.88
C TRP A 69 2.07 13.75 2.72
N LYS A 70 2.02 13.17 1.52
CA LYS A 70 2.30 13.90 0.29
C LYS A 70 1.14 14.80 -0.11
N TYR A 71 -0.09 14.34 0.11
CA TYR A 71 -1.33 15.02 -0.22
C TYR A 71 -2.17 15.27 1.05
N SER A 72 -3.08 16.25 1.01
CA SER A 72 -3.90 16.66 2.16
C SER A 72 -5.26 15.94 2.21
N ASP A 73 -5.64 15.26 1.14
CA ASP A 73 -6.85 14.46 0.97
C ASP A 73 -6.66 13.01 1.46
N THR A 74 -5.68 12.76 2.34
CA THR A 74 -5.32 11.40 2.78
C THR A 74 -6.51 10.60 3.33
N ALA A 75 -7.50 11.25 3.94
CA ALA A 75 -8.71 10.56 4.40
C ALA A 75 -9.51 9.90 3.25
N GLU A 76 -9.42 10.46 2.03
CA GLU A 76 -10.07 9.96 0.82
C GLU A 76 -9.37 8.71 0.24
N ASP A 77 -8.14 8.42 0.67
CA ASP A 77 -7.40 7.20 0.27
C ASP A 77 -7.96 5.91 0.93
N ALA A 78 -8.95 6.04 1.82
CA ALA A 78 -9.62 4.94 2.50
C ALA A 78 -10.90 4.54 1.76
N LEU A 79 -10.88 3.44 1.01
CA LEU A 79 -12.02 2.95 0.23
C LEU A 79 -12.24 1.46 0.43
N GLY A 80 -13.51 1.04 0.55
CA GLY A 80 -13.89 -0.36 0.75
C GLY A 80 -13.10 -1.03 1.89
N GLU A 81 -12.29 -2.04 1.55
CA GLU A 81 -11.44 -2.80 2.49
C GLU A 81 -9.96 -2.37 2.47
N THR A 82 -9.63 -1.21 1.88
CA THR A 82 -8.26 -0.73 1.74
C THR A 82 -8.07 0.70 2.25
N PHE A 83 -6.84 0.99 2.66
CA PHE A 83 -6.34 2.35 2.87
C PHE A 83 -4.96 2.45 2.22
N THR A 84 -4.79 3.35 1.23
CA THR A 84 -3.58 3.38 0.39
C THR A 84 -2.95 4.78 0.28
N PRO A 85 -2.48 5.36 1.40
CA PRO A 85 -2.00 6.73 1.40
C PRO A 85 -0.62 6.90 0.76
N VAL A 86 -0.29 8.15 0.41
CA VAL A 86 1.02 8.52 -0.15
C VAL A 86 1.82 9.39 0.81
N LEU A 87 3.04 8.97 1.13
CA LEU A 87 3.96 9.67 2.03
C LEU A 87 4.99 10.52 1.29
N ARG A 88 5.49 11.56 1.98
CA ARG A 88 6.78 12.21 1.71
C ARG A 88 7.86 11.34 2.35
N GLY A 89 8.42 10.40 1.59
CA GLY A 89 9.26 9.37 2.19
C GLY A 89 9.91 8.45 1.16
N PRO A 90 10.59 7.38 1.61
CA PRO A 90 10.32 6.62 2.84
C PRO A 90 10.78 7.30 4.14
N ASN A 91 9.94 7.23 5.19
CA ASN A 91 10.30 7.58 6.57
C ASN A 91 10.13 6.34 7.46
N ARG A 92 11.24 5.72 7.87
CA ARG A 92 11.25 4.45 8.61
C ARG A 92 10.48 4.48 9.93
N ARG A 93 10.46 5.63 10.63
CA ARG A 93 9.75 5.73 11.92
C ARG A 93 8.24 5.78 11.71
N VAL A 94 7.81 6.61 10.76
CA VAL A 94 6.39 6.68 10.36
C VAL A 94 5.92 5.32 9.85
N ILE A 95 6.68 4.69 8.95
CA ILE A 95 6.34 3.37 8.41
C ILE A 95 6.31 2.30 9.51
N GLY A 96 7.26 2.35 10.46
CA GLY A 96 7.28 1.48 11.63
C GLY A 96 6.01 1.61 12.47
N ARG A 97 5.62 2.84 12.80
CA ARG A 97 4.39 3.10 13.56
C ARG A 97 3.13 2.71 12.79
N LEU A 98 3.05 3.00 11.50
CA LEU A 98 1.93 2.59 10.67
C LEU A 98 1.78 1.06 10.58
N ALA A 99 2.89 0.31 10.51
CA ALA A 99 2.86 -1.15 10.53
C ALA A 99 2.38 -1.70 11.90
N GLN A 100 2.76 -1.06 13.01
CA GLN A 100 2.23 -1.39 14.34
C GLN A 100 0.71 -1.13 14.42
N LEU A 101 0.26 0.06 14.02
CA LEU A 101 -1.16 0.40 14.00
C LEU A 101 -1.97 -0.56 13.12
N ALA A 102 -1.44 -0.94 11.95
CA ALA A 102 -2.08 -1.93 11.10
C ALA A 102 -2.24 -3.27 11.81
N HIS A 103 -1.18 -3.74 12.50
CA HIS A 103 -1.23 -4.97 13.28
C HIS A 103 -2.24 -4.89 14.44
N GLU A 104 -2.25 -3.80 15.20
CA GLU A 104 -3.19 -3.53 16.30
C GLU A 104 -4.66 -3.57 15.82
N HIS A 105 -4.91 -3.12 14.60
CA HIS A 105 -6.24 -3.14 13.98
C HIS A 105 -6.55 -4.42 13.19
N GLY A 106 -5.61 -5.38 13.12
CA GLY A 106 -5.77 -6.63 12.39
C GLY A 106 -5.79 -6.47 10.86
N LEU A 107 -5.00 -5.54 10.34
CA LEU A 107 -4.78 -5.30 8.91
C LEU A 107 -3.41 -5.83 8.48
N GLN A 108 -3.30 -6.09 7.19
CA GLN A 108 -2.00 -6.26 6.53
C GLN A 108 -1.43 -4.88 6.16
N ALA A 109 -0.10 -4.80 6.05
CA ALA A 109 0.62 -3.60 5.61
C ALA A 109 1.63 -3.99 4.53
N PHE A 110 1.71 -3.20 3.46
CA PHE A 110 2.53 -3.51 2.29
C PHE A 110 3.20 -2.27 1.72
N ASP A 111 4.49 -2.37 1.45
CA ASP A 111 5.26 -1.37 0.73
C ASP A 111 5.08 -1.60 -0.77
N LEU A 112 4.34 -0.70 -1.44
CA LEU A 112 4.09 -0.81 -2.87
C LEU A 112 5.34 -0.54 -3.71
N ALA A 113 6.35 0.16 -3.17
CA ALA A 113 7.57 0.46 -3.91
C ALA A 113 8.58 -0.70 -3.83
N ALA A 114 8.71 -1.35 -2.67
CA ALA A 114 9.57 -2.55 -2.52
C ALA A 114 8.83 -3.87 -2.79
N HIS A 115 7.53 -3.82 -3.03
CA HIS A 115 6.69 -4.99 -3.22
C HIS A 115 6.84 -6.02 -2.10
N ARG A 116 6.80 -5.58 -0.84
CA ARG A 116 6.95 -6.46 0.32
C ARG A 116 5.92 -6.22 1.42
N ILE A 117 5.63 -7.27 2.17
CA ILE A 117 4.86 -7.17 3.40
C ILE A 117 5.70 -6.46 4.47
N LEU A 118 5.04 -5.59 5.21
CA LEU A 118 5.58 -4.88 6.37
C LEU A 118 5.09 -5.57 7.63
N HIS A 119 5.88 -6.50 8.16
CA HIS A 119 5.49 -7.23 9.36
C HIS A 119 5.79 -6.44 10.63
N VAL A 120 4.93 -6.56 11.65
CA VAL A 120 5.18 -5.97 12.97
C VAL A 120 6.48 -6.49 13.61
N ARG A 121 6.89 -7.73 13.31
CA ARG A 121 8.16 -8.31 13.79
C ARG A 121 9.39 -7.61 13.22
N ASP A 122 9.23 -6.88 12.12
CA ASP A 122 10.31 -6.12 11.48
C ASP A 122 10.42 -4.71 12.08
N VAL A 123 9.52 -4.34 13.01
CA VAL A 123 9.56 -3.07 13.73
C VAL A 123 10.46 -3.21 14.94
N LEU A 124 11.50 -2.38 14.98
CA LEU A 124 12.44 -2.30 16.09
C LEU A 124 11.99 -1.19 17.04
N GLU A 125 11.89 -1.52 18.33
CA GLU A 125 11.69 -0.53 19.37
C GLU A 125 13.00 0.25 19.59
N HIS A 126 12.92 1.58 19.53
CA HIS A 126 14.05 2.49 19.73
C HIS A 126 13.64 3.63 20.67
N GLU A 127 14.61 4.32 21.27
CA GLU A 127 14.35 5.40 22.24
C GLU A 127 13.44 6.50 21.69
N ASP A 128 13.58 6.88 20.41
CA ASP A 128 12.72 7.89 19.75
C ASP A 128 11.53 7.27 19.00
N GLY A 129 11.13 6.05 19.36
CA GLY A 129 9.95 5.36 18.82
C GLY A 129 10.26 4.26 17.81
N PRO A 130 9.20 3.59 17.29
CA PRO A 130 9.32 2.41 16.44
C PRO A 130 10.03 2.74 15.13
N LEU A 131 10.87 1.82 14.66
CA LEU A 131 11.62 1.96 13.42
C LEU A 131 11.43 0.71 12.54
N MET A 132 10.98 0.90 11.30
CA MET A 132 10.91 -0.19 10.34
C MET A 132 12.32 -0.63 9.88
N SER A 133 12.62 -1.92 10.04
CA SER A 133 13.84 -2.56 9.55
C SER A 133 13.70 -3.17 8.17
N GLY A 134 14.83 -3.58 7.59
CA GLY A 134 14.90 -4.16 6.26
C GLY A 134 14.80 -3.13 5.11
N PRO A 135 14.73 -3.60 3.86
CA PRO A 135 14.64 -2.74 2.69
C PRO A 135 13.28 -2.03 2.64
N LEU A 136 13.29 -0.78 2.18
CA LEU A 136 12.10 0.01 1.84
C LEU A 136 12.27 0.50 0.41
N GLY A 137 11.18 0.53 -0.35
CA GLY A 137 11.23 0.83 -1.77
C GLY A 137 11.47 2.31 -2.08
N GLY A 138 11.92 2.54 -3.32
CA GLY A 138 11.99 3.86 -3.92
C GLY A 138 13.23 4.69 -3.56
N GLY A 139 14.30 4.11 -2.98
CA GLY A 139 15.58 4.81 -2.91
C GLY A 139 16.07 5.28 -4.28
N TRP A 140 16.99 6.27 -4.33
CA TRP A 140 17.61 6.71 -5.60
C TRP A 140 18.29 5.57 -6.38
N ASP A 141 18.63 4.47 -5.71
CA ASP A 141 19.34 3.31 -6.26
C ASP A 141 18.44 2.11 -6.60
N GLU A 142 17.14 2.14 -6.26
CA GLU A 142 16.18 1.06 -6.49
C GLU A 142 14.89 1.63 -7.09
N PRO A 143 14.80 1.80 -8.42
CA PRO A 143 13.54 2.13 -9.08
C PRO A 143 12.47 1.08 -8.76
N GLU A 144 11.20 1.42 -8.95
CA GLU A 144 10.02 0.52 -8.85
C GLU A 144 10.06 -0.66 -9.87
N ASP A 145 11.24 -1.19 -10.21
CA ASP A 145 11.50 -2.28 -11.15
C ASP A 145 11.74 -3.60 -10.42
N PHE A 146 10.89 -3.93 -9.44
CA PHE A 146 10.79 -5.32 -9.00
C PHE A 146 9.82 -6.06 -9.94
N ALA A 147 10.26 -7.19 -10.50
CA ALA A 147 9.46 -8.06 -11.37
C ALA A 147 8.37 -8.80 -10.59
N CYS A 148 7.46 -8.07 -9.95
CA CYS A 148 6.33 -8.63 -9.22
C CYS A 148 5.15 -8.86 -10.15
N ARG A 149 4.61 -10.08 -10.18
CA ARG A 149 3.42 -10.39 -10.98
C ARG A 149 2.11 -10.08 -10.27
N GLY A 150 2.16 -9.57 -9.03
CA GLY A 150 0.99 -9.28 -8.20
C GLY A 150 -0.12 -8.50 -8.91
N PRO A 151 0.18 -7.36 -9.58
CA PRO A 151 -0.82 -6.61 -10.32
C PRO A 151 -1.48 -7.42 -11.45
N GLU A 152 -0.72 -8.23 -12.18
CA GLU A 152 -1.25 -9.08 -13.25
C GLU A 152 -2.10 -10.23 -12.71
N ILE A 153 -1.64 -10.89 -11.64
CA ILE A 153 -2.42 -11.92 -10.95
C ILE A 153 -3.76 -11.32 -10.46
N ALA A 154 -3.76 -10.08 -9.95
CA ALA A 154 -4.97 -9.40 -9.55
C ALA A 154 -5.94 -9.19 -10.72
N ARG A 155 -5.42 -8.81 -11.90
CA ARG A 155 -6.21 -8.65 -13.13
C ARG A 155 -6.77 -9.98 -13.61
N GLU A 156 -5.96 -11.04 -13.62
CA GLU A 156 -6.40 -12.41 -13.95
C GLU A 156 -7.56 -12.85 -13.05
N ARG A 157 -7.45 -12.65 -11.72
CA ARG A 157 -8.50 -12.95 -10.74
C ARG A 157 -9.81 -12.20 -11.02
N LEU A 158 -9.70 -11.00 -11.57
CA LEU A 158 -10.83 -10.12 -11.88
C LEU A 158 -11.34 -10.28 -13.32
N GLY A 159 -10.72 -11.15 -14.13
CA GLY A 159 -11.06 -11.30 -15.55
C GLY A 159 -10.75 -10.05 -16.39
N LEU A 160 -9.83 -9.19 -15.94
CA LEU A 160 -9.40 -7.99 -16.65
C LEU A 160 -8.33 -8.35 -17.69
N ALA A 161 -8.29 -7.60 -18.80
CA ALA A 161 -7.28 -7.81 -19.83
C ALA A 161 -5.85 -7.55 -19.29
N PRO A 162 -4.78 -8.19 -19.80
CA PRO A 162 -3.41 -7.88 -19.38
C PRO A 162 -3.03 -6.42 -19.63
N THR A 163 -2.05 -5.89 -18.90
CA THR A 163 -1.50 -4.55 -19.19
C THR A 163 -0.75 -4.52 -20.53
N ASP A 164 -0.59 -3.32 -21.10
CA ASP A 164 0.10 -3.15 -22.39
C ASP A 164 1.58 -3.55 -22.32
N HIS A 165 2.22 -3.45 -21.15
CA HIS A 165 3.58 -3.94 -20.93
C HIS A 165 3.68 -5.47 -21.11
N VAL A 166 2.75 -6.23 -20.53
CA VAL A 166 2.68 -7.70 -20.69
C VAL A 166 2.35 -8.09 -22.12
N ARG A 167 1.42 -7.36 -22.78
CA ARG A 167 1.09 -7.59 -24.20
C ARG A 167 2.30 -7.39 -25.11
N ALA A 168 3.12 -6.37 -24.84
CA ALA A 168 4.32 -6.08 -25.63
C ALA A 168 5.39 -7.17 -25.48
N VAL A 169 5.55 -7.75 -24.28
CA VAL A 169 6.48 -8.86 -24.05
C VAL A 169 5.99 -10.15 -24.73
N ALA A 170 4.71 -10.49 -24.62
CA ALA A 170 4.14 -11.67 -25.28
C ALA A 170 4.22 -11.59 -26.81
N GLY A 171 4.01 -10.41 -27.40
CA GLY A 171 4.15 -10.18 -28.83
C GLY A 171 5.60 -10.20 -29.34
N ALA A 172 6.59 -10.11 -28.46
CA ALA A 172 8.01 -10.19 -28.82
C ALA A 172 8.56 -11.63 -28.85
N GLU A 173 7.89 -12.59 -28.18
CA GLU A 173 8.27 -14.01 -28.19
C GLU A 173 7.68 -14.77 -29.39
N GLU A 174 6.70 -14.19 -30.10
CA GLU A 174 6.07 -14.77 -31.29
C GLU A 174 6.62 -14.21 -32.63
N GLY A 175 7.68 -13.39 -32.58
CA GLY A 175 8.28 -12.67 -33.73
C GLY A 175 9.61 -13.22 -34.24
#